data_AF-A0A976DLJ1-F1
#
_entry.id   AF-A0A976DLJ1-F1
#
_cell.length_a   1.000
_cell.length_b   1.000
_cell.length_c   1.000
_cell.angle_alpha   90.00
_cell.angle_beta   90.00
_cell.angle_gamma   90.00
#
_symmetry.space_group_name_H-M   'P 1'
#
loop_
_entity.id
_entity.type
_entity.pdbx_description
1 polymer ?
#
loop_
_entity_poly.entity_id
_entity_poly.type
_entity_poly.pdbx_seq_one_letter_code
_entity_poly.pdbx_strand_id
1 'polypeptide(L)'
;MHPQAEGDIGDYWPTGDVTIDIPALKSDTSDWWIYQEKAPLRTLVFAQKMPDRRVITHLEKEKPHGEWNTIEVICWGDSSVHIVNDKVVMRLFNSRKVENGQRIPLKKGTIALQSEGAELFYRNIVVKSLQQKPKRL
;
A
#
# COMPACT_ATOMS: atom_id res chain seq x y z
N MET A 1 -16.88 8.40 -2.12
CA MET A 1 -15.59 7.76 -2.48
C MET A 1 -14.60 8.90 -2.53
N HIS A 2 -13.56 8.94 -1.69
CA HIS A 2 -12.47 9.90 -1.93
C HIS A 2 -11.53 9.25 -2.94
N PRO A 3 -11.40 9.81 -4.14
CA PRO A 3 -10.56 9.24 -5.17
C PRO A 3 -9.09 9.31 -4.79
N GLN A 4 -8.28 8.38 -5.29
CA GLN A 4 -6.82 8.50 -5.19
C GLN A 4 -6.37 9.73 -5.99
N ALA A 5 -5.61 10.62 -5.34
CA ALA A 5 -5.16 11.88 -5.93
C ALA A 5 -3.64 12.05 -5.79
N GLU A 6 -3.09 13.10 -6.39
CA GLU A 6 -1.72 13.53 -6.12
C GLU A 6 -1.51 13.75 -4.61
N GLY A 7 -0.36 13.31 -4.09
CA GLY A 7 -0.04 13.30 -2.67
C GLY A 7 -0.33 11.96 -1.96
N ASP A 8 -1.17 11.10 -2.55
CA ASP A 8 -1.58 9.82 -1.98
C ASP A 8 -0.74 8.62 -2.48
N ILE A 9 0.32 8.84 -3.25
CA ILE A 9 1.06 7.73 -3.89
C ILE A 9 1.77 6.89 -2.83
N GLY A 10 1.58 5.57 -2.86
CA GLY A 10 2.24 4.64 -1.93
C GLY A 10 1.48 4.38 -0.64
N ASP A 11 0.34 5.05 -0.43
CA ASP A 11 -0.63 4.70 0.60
C ASP A 11 -1.13 3.26 0.47
N TYR A 12 -1.62 2.71 1.58
CA TYR A 12 -2.38 1.47 1.54
C TYR A 12 -3.86 1.78 1.36
N TRP A 13 -4.41 1.31 0.24
CA TRP A 13 -5.83 1.37 -0.08
C TRP A 13 -6.38 -0.03 -0.41
N PRO A 14 -7.29 -0.60 0.40
CA PRO A 14 -7.84 -1.92 0.13
C PRO A 14 -8.86 -1.86 -1.02
N THR A 15 -8.66 -2.68 -2.05
CA THR A 15 -9.58 -2.82 -3.19
C THR A 15 -10.62 -3.94 -3.02
N GLY A 16 -10.67 -4.58 -1.85
CA GLY A 16 -11.65 -5.61 -1.51
C GLY A 16 -11.58 -6.02 -0.04
N ASP A 17 -12.30 -7.10 0.31
CA ASP A 17 -12.35 -7.67 1.66
C ASP A 17 -11.06 -8.43 1.99
N VAL A 18 -10.02 -7.66 2.31
CA VAL A 18 -8.69 -8.13 2.66
C VAL A 18 -8.35 -7.71 4.08
N THR A 19 -7.66 -8.59 4.79
CA THR A 19 -7.01 -8.30 6.06
C THR A 19 -5.50 -8.18 5.84
N ILE A 20 -4.87 -7.18 6.44
CA ILE A 20 -3.42 -6.93 6.33
C ILE A 20 -2.91 -6.38 7.66
N ASP A 21 -1.63 -6.61 7.97
CA ASP A 21 -0.96 -5.99 9.12
C ASP A 21 0.05 -4.94 8.64
N ILE A 22 -0.03 -3.72 9.18
CA ILE A 22 0.82 -2.60 8.77
C ILE A 22 1.34 -1.87 10.03
N PRO A 23 2.65 -1.57 10.12
CA PRO A 23 3.19 -0.67 11.15
C PRO A 23 2.57 0.73 11.03
N ALA A 24 1.72 1.12 11.98
CA ALA A 24 1.02 2.40 11.92
C ALA A 24 0.67 2.94 13.30
N LEU A 25 0.70 4.26 13.44
CA LEU A 25 0.17 4.98 14.60
C LEU A 25 -1.05 5.79 14.18
N LYS A 26 -2.01 5.93 15.10
CA LYS A 26 -3.12 6.85 14.90
C LYS A 26 -2.59 8.27 15.09
N SER A 27 -2.98 9.18 14.20
CA SER A 27 -2.66 10.60 14.34
C SER A 27 -3.35 11.18 15.58
N ASP A 28 -2.66 12.07 16.29
CA ASP A 28 -3.23 12.81 17.42
C ASP A 28 -4.07 14.01 16.96
N THR A 29 -3.95 14.40 15.69
CA THR A 29 -4.58 15.61 15.12
C THR A 29 -5.62 15.30 14.04
N SER A 30 -5.80 14.03 13.68
CA SER A 30 -6.77 13.59 12.68
C SER A 30 -7.20 12.13 12.92
N ASP A 31 -8.26 11.69 12.24
CA ASP A 31 -8.71 10.30 12.34
C ASP A 31 -7.81 9.28 11.62
N TRP A 32 -6.82 9.77 10.86
CA TRP A 32 -6.01 8.94 9.98
C TRP A 32 -4.97 8.10 10.73
N TRP A 33 -4.71 6.91 10.18
CA TRP A 33 -3.57 6.10 10.56
C TRP A 33 -2.40 6.40 9.63
N ILE A 34 -1.25 6.65 10.23
CA ILE A 34 -0.03 7.06 9.55
C ILE A 34 1.01 5.95 9.67
N TYR A 35 1.56 5.51 8.54
CA TYR A 35 2.63 4.52 8.49
C TYR A 35 3.86 5.04 9.24
N GLN A 36 4.44 4.21 10.10
CA GLN A 36 5.76 4.45 10.69
C GLN A 36 6.48 3.12 10.83
N GLU A 37 7.68 3.00 10.26
CA GLU A 37 8.39 1.72 10.11
C GLU A 37 8.57 0.96 11.44
N LYS A 38 8.74 1.69 12.55
CA LYS A 38 8.98 1.12 13.88
C LYS A 38 7.73 1.08 14.77
N ALA A 39 6.57 1.42 14.25
CA ALA A 39 5.32 1.34 15.00
C ALA A 39 4.87 -0.12 15.21
N PRO A 40 4.02 -0.38 16.22
CA PRO A 40 3.34 -1.66 16.35
C PRO A 40 2.55 -2.01 15.10
N LEU A 41 2.43 -3.31 14.82
CA LEU A 41 1.56 -3.79 13.75
C LEU A 41 0.10 -3.54 14.11
N ARG A 42 -0.59 -2.83 13.23
CA ARG A 42 -2.04 -2.72 13.22
C ARG A 42 -2.62 -3.70 12.23
N THR A 43 -3.55 -4.53 12.67
CA THR A 43 -4.40 -5.32 11.77
C THR A 43 -5.50 -4.45 11.19
N LEU A 44 -5.50 -4.29 9.87
CA LEU A 44 -6.57 -3.68 9.10
C LEU A 44 -7.48 -4.75 8.55
N VAL A 45 -8.79 -4.51 8.66
CA VAL A 45 -9.85 -5.24 7.97
C VAL A 45 -10.63 -4.23 7.13
N PHE A 46 -11.39 -4.71 6.15
CA PHE A 46 -12.31 -3.83 5.44
C PHE A 46 -13.29 -3.17 6.44
N ALA A 47 -13.42 -1.86 6.34
CA ALA A 47 -14.32 -1.06 7.16
C ALA A 47 -15.12 -0.10 6.27
N GLN A 48 -16.26 0.37 6.76
CA GLN A 48 -17.04 1.38 6.02
C GLN A 48 -16.41 2.76 6.15
N LYS A 49 -15.86 3.07 7.33
CA LYS A 49 -15.15 4.33 7.57
C LYS A 49 -13.78 4.28 6.92
N MET A 50 -13.47 5.30 6.11
CA MET A 50 -12.19 5.34 5.38
C MET A 50 -10.96 5.37 6.29
N PRO A 51 -10.91 6.15 7.39
CA PRO A 51 -9.73 6.15 8.25
C PRO A 51 -9.44 4.78 8.85
N ASP A 52 -10.46 3.94 9.04
CA ASP A 52 -10.28 2.62 9.61
C ASP A 52 -9.69 1.60 8.63
N ARG A 53 -9.74 1.85 7.32
CA ARG A 53 -9.29 0.89 6.28
C ARG A 53 -8.09 1.36 5.45
N ARG A 54 -7.70 2.63 5.55
CA ARG A 54 -6.56 3.23 4.84
C ARG A 54 -5.39 3.45 5.80
N VAL A 55 -4.15 3.31 5.32
CA VAL A 55 -2.96 3.82 6.02
C VAL A 55 -2.25 4.79 5.09
N ILE A 56 -2.02 6.00 5.59
CA ILE A 56 -1.36 7.08 4.85
C ILE A 56 0.14 6.99 5.08
N THR A 57 0.94 7.16 4.04
CA THR A 57 2.38 7.31 4.20
C THR A 57 2.76 8.73 4.62
N HIS A 58 3.68 8.86 5.58
CA HIS A 58 4.09 10.13 6.18
C HIS A 58 5.13 10.92 5.38
N LEU A 59 5.67 10.34 4.30
CA LEU A 59 6.81 10.91 3.61
C LEU A 59 6.34 11.92 2.55
N GLU A 60 7.03 13.05 2.44
CA GLU A 60 7.03 13.85 1.21
C GLU A 60 7.96 13.15 0.21
N LYS A 61 7.37 12.29 -0.61
CA LYS A 61 8.05 11.38 -1.53
C LYS A 61 7.80 11.69 -2.99
N GLU A 62 6.71 12.37 -3.29
CA GLU A 62 6.29 12.70 -4.65
C GLU A 62 7.02 13.93 -5.16
N LYS A 63 7.37 13.92 -6.44
CA LYS A 63 7.85 15.10 -7.14
C LYS A 63 6.70 16.04 -7.48
N PRO A 64 6.98 17.33 -7.79
CA PRO A 64 5.96 18.28 -8.21
C PRO A 64 5.10 17.78 -9.38
N HIS A 65 3.90 18.37 -9.49
CA HIS A 65 2.96 18.10 -10.57
C HIS A 65 3.63 18.17 -11.96
N GLY A 66 3.32 17.20 -12.82
CA GLY A 66 3.90 17.07 -14.16
C GLY A 66 5.26 16.37 -14.22
N GLU A 67 5.89 16.07 -13.09
CA GLU A 67 7.13 15.30 -13.06
C GLU A 67 6.89 13.78 -12.91
N TRP A 68 7.85 13.00 -13.41
CA TRP A 68 7.79 11.54 -13.33
C TRP A 68 8.23 11.03 -11.95
N ASN A 69 7.31 10.37 -11.26
CA ASN A 69 7.59 9.53 -10.09
C ASN A 69 7.95 8.10 -10.52
N THR A 70 8.88 7.46 -9.80
CA THR A 70 9.20 6.05 -9.97
C THR A 70 8.59 5.25 -8.83
N ILE A 71 7.78 4.24 -9.16
CA ILE A 71 7.11 3.37 -8.19
C ILE A 71 7.67 1.96 -8.32
N GLU A 72 8.07 1.39 -7.20
CA GLU A 72 8.44 -0.01 -7.09
C GLU A 72 7.55 -0.67 -6.03
N VAL A 73 6.93 -1.79 -6.39
CA VAL A 73 6.20 -2.65 -5.47
C VAL A 73 6.89 -4.00 -5.45
N ILE A 74 7.40 -4.38 -4.28
CA ILE A 74 8.06 -5.66 -4.07
C ILE A 74 7.10 -6.57 -3.32
N CYS A 75 6.73 -7.71 -3.90
CA CYS A 75 5.89 -8.71 -3.26
C CYS A 75 6.68 -9.99 -2.96
N TRP A 76 6.56 -10.53 -1.75
CA TRP A 76 7.17 -11.80 -1.36
C TRP A 76 6.28 -12.55 -0.37
N GLY A 77 5.82 -13.74 -0.76
CA GLY A 77 4.84 -14.47 0.04
C GLY A 77 3.53 -13.67 0.14
N ASP A 78 3.09 -13.41 1.36
CA ASP A 78 1.92 -12.58 1.70
C ASP A 78 2.31 -11.18 2.22
N SER A 79 3.55 -10.76 1.97
CA SER A 79 4.06 -9.43 2.30
C SER A 79 4.35 -8.61 1.06
N SER A 80 4.28 -7.28 1.21
CA SER A 80 4.70 -6.36 0.18
C SER A 80 5.33 -5.08 0.75
N VAL A 81 6.07 -4.39 -0.10
CA VAL A 81 6.70 -3.11 0.20
C VAL A 81 6.41 -2.14 -0.93
N HIS A 82 5.95 -0.94 -0.60
CA HIS A 82 5.80 0.15 -1.55
C HIS A 82 7.00 1.07 -1.46
N ILE A 83 7.54 1.44 -2.61
CA ILE A 83 8.71 2.30 -2.75
C ILE A 83 8.34 3.40 -3.75
N VAL A 84 8.60 4.65 -3.37
CA VAL A 84 8.37 5.83 -4.22
C VAL A 84 9.67 6.61 -4.28
N ASN A 85 10.19 6.83 -5.49
CA ASN A 85 11.46 7.52 -5.73
C ASN A 85 12.58 7.01 -4.81
N ASP A 86 12.83 5.69 -4.84
CA ASP A 86 13.84 4.96 -4.05
C ASP A 86 13.66 4.96 -2.52
N LYS A 87 12.59 5.55 -2.00
CA LYS A 87 12.27 5.56 -0.56
C LYS A 87 11.20 4.51 -0.25
N VAL A 88 11.45 3.65 0.75
CA VAL A 88 10.42 2.75 1.29
C VAL A 88 9.38 3.60 2.01
N VAL A 89 8.12 3.51 1.57
CA VAL A 89 7.03 4.33 2.11
C VAL A 89 5.93 3.51 2.79
N MET A 90 5.92 2.19 2.60
CA MET A 90 4.97 1.28 3.22
C MET A 90 5.56 -0.14 3.29
N ARG A 91 5.35 -0.83 4.40
CA ARG A 91 5.58 -2.27 4.55
C ARG A 91 4.29 -2.93 5.02
N LEU A 92 3.89 -3.99 4.33
CA LEU A 92 2.64 -4.70 4.55
C LEU A 92 2.92 -6.17 4.79
N PHE A 93 2.26 -6.75 5.80
CA PHE A 93 2.53 -8.11 6.26
C PHE A 93 1.26 -8.94 6.39
N ASN A 94 1.40 -10.26 6.20
CA ASN A 94 0.36 -11.25 6.45
C ASN A 94 -0.94 -11.01 5.66
N SER A 95 -0.86 -10.60 4.39
CA SER A 95 -2.03 -10.38 3.55
C SER A 95 -2.90 -11.63 3.47
N ARG A 96 -4.19 -11.51 3.77
CA ARG A 96 -5.10 -12.66 3.91
C ARG A 96 -6.55 -12.28 3.67
N LYS A 97 -7.33 -13.22 3.16
CA LYS A 97 -8.80 -13.16 3.15
C LYS A 97 -9.37 -14.11 4.19
N VAL A 98 -10.61 -13.86 4.63
CA VAL A 98 -11.37 -14.81 5.44
C VAL A 98 -12.37 -15.51 4.53
N GLU A 99 -12.30 -16.84 4.47
CA GLU A 99 -13.20 -17.68 3.69
C GLU A 99 -13.65 -18.84 4.59
N ASN A 100 -14.97 -19.01 4.78
CA ASN A 100 -15.55 -20.03 5.67
C ASN A 100 -14.97 -20.00 7.09
N GLY A 101 -14.69 -18.80 7.63
CA GLY A 101 -14.08 -18.62 8.95
C GLY A 101 -12.58 -18.91 9.01
N GLN A 102 -11.95 -19.35 7.93
CA GLN A 102 -10.53 -19.62 7.85
C GLN A 102 -9.76 -18.46 7.21
N ARG A 103 -8.56 -18.18 7.72
CA ARG A 103 -7.65 -17.18 7.16
C ARG A 103 -6.84 -17.83 6.04
N ILE A 104 -7.00 -17.33 4.81
CA ILE A 104 -6.28 -17.80 3.64
C ILE A 104 -5.29 -16.71 3.19
N PRO A 105 -3.97 -16.97 3.23
CA PRO A 105 -2.97 -16.02 2.77
C PRO A 105 -3.11 -15.68 1.28
N LEU A 106 -2.97 -14.40 0.94
CA LEU A 106 -3.00 -13.89 -0.43
C LEU A 106 -1.57 -13.78 -0.96
N LYS A 107 -1.12 -14.80 -1.70
CA LYS A 107 0.26 -14.91 -2.20
C LYS A 107 0.44 -14.66 -3.69
N LYS A 108 -0.67 -14.44 -4.42
CA LYS A 108 -0.69 -14.17 -5.86
C LYS A 108 -1.95 -13.40 -6.22
N GLY A 109 -1.89 -12.65 -7.31
CA GLY A 109 -3.01 -11.86 -7.82
C GLY A 109 -2.65 -11.15 -9.12
N THR A 110 -3.58 -10.32 -9.59
CA THR A 110 -3.40 -9.51 -10.79
C THR A 110 -2.80 -8.16 -10.44
N ILE A 111 -1.95 -7.62 -11.30
CA ILE A 111 -1.50 -6.23 -11.25
C ILE A 111 -2.40 -5.43 -12.17
N ALA A 112 -2.99 -4.35 -11.66
CA ALA A 112 -3.82 -3.43 -12.43
C ALA A 112 -3.26 -2.02 -12.31
N LEU A 113 -3.38 -1.26 -13.40
CA LEU A 113 -3.13 0.18 -13.42
C LEU A 113 -4.49 0.87 -13.50
N GLN A 114 -4.74 1.81 -12.59
CA GLN A 114 -6.02 2.50 -12.47
C GLN A 114 -5.83 3.99 -12.78
N SER A 115 -6.85 4.61 -13.35
CA SER A 115 -7.03 6.05 -13.26
C SER A 115 -8.35 6.35 -12.55
N GLU A 116 -8.40 7.43 -11.79
CA GLU A 116 -9.61 7.88 -11.10
C GLU A 116 -9.82 9.38 -11.32
N GLY A 117 -10.72 9.73 -12.24
CA GLY A 117 -11.22 11.10 -12.41
C GLY A 117 -10.27 12.11 -13.05
N ALA A 118 -9.02 11.75 -13.36
CA ALA A 118 -8.04 12.62 -14.02
C ALA A 118 -7.20 11.86 -15.07
N GLU A 119 -6.46 12.59 -15.89
CA GLU A 119 -5.51 11.98 -16.82
C GLU A 119 -4.27 11.46 -16.07
N LEU A 120 -3.77 10.28 -16.46
CA LEU A 120 -2.58 9.68 -15.85
C LEU A 120 -1.75 8.97 -16.91
N PHE A 121 -0.43 9.16 -16.84
CA PHE A 121 0.52 8.59 -17.79
C PHE A 121 1.42 7.56 -17.09
N TYR A 122 1.62 6.42 -17.73
CA TYR A 122 2.51 5.36 -17.28
C TYR A 122 3.58 5.09 -18.34
N ARG A 123 4.82 4.83 -17.90
CA ARG A 123 5.91 4.38 -18.78
C ARG A 123 6.85 3.45 -18.02
N ASN A 124 7.67 2.71 -18.76
CA ASN A 124 8.72 1.82 -18.21
C ASN A 124 8.18 0.79 -17.20
N ILE A 125 7.01 0.21 -17.48
CA ILE A 125 6.41 -0.81 -16.62
C ILE A 125 7.15 -2.13 -16.83
N VAL A 126 7.78 -2.63 -15.76
CA VAL A 126 8.55 -3.87 -15.77
C VAL A 126 8.09 -4.75 -14.62
N VAL A 127 7.93 -6.05 -14.90
CA VAL A 127 7.62 -7.06 -13.88
C VAL A 127 8.75 -8.08 -13.85
N LYS A 128 9.29 -8.34 -12.66
CA LYS A 128 10.39 -9.29 -12.45
C LYS A 128 10.03 -10.28 -11.35
N SER A 129 10.08 -11.57 -11.66
CA SER A 129 9.95 -12.63 -10.66
C SER A 129 11.17 -12.65 -9.74
N LEU A 130 10.92 -12.82 -8.44
CA LEU A 130 11.95 -12.87 -7.42
C LEU A 130 12.27 -14.32 -7.07
N GLN A 131 13.55 -14.68 -7.07
CA GLN A 131 14.01 -16.03 -6.69
C GLN A 131 14.48 -16.11 -5.23
N GLN A 132 14.74 -14.97 -4.59
CA GLN A 132 15.25 -14.89 -3.23
C GLN A 132 14.54 -13.77 -2.47
N LYS A 133 14.49 -13.90 -1.14
CA LYS A 133 13.87 -12.90 -0.28
C LYS A 133 14.60 -11.54 -0.44
N PRO A 134 13.88 -10.46 -0.79
CA PRO A 134 14.48 -9.13 -0.93
C PRO A 134 14.99 -8.58 0.41
N LYS A 135 16.10 -7.84 0.38
CA LYS A 135 16.67 -7.16 1.56
C LYS A 135 15.80 -6.04 2.10
N ARG A 136 15.01 -5.42 1.22
CA ARG A 136 14.13 -4.29 1.54
C ARG A 136 12.79 -4.73 2.10
N LEU A 137 12.60 -5.99 2.52
CA LEU A 137 11.35 -6.55 3.06
C LEU A 137 11.43 -6.77 4.58
#